data_AF-I7LE05-F1
#
_entry.id   AF-I7LE05-F1
#
_cell.length_a   1.000
_cell.length_b   1.000
_cell.length_c   1.000
_cell.angle_alpha   90.00
_cell.angle_beta   90.00
_cell.angle_gamma   90.00
#
_symmetry.space_group_name_H-M   'P 1'
#
loop_
_entity.id
_entity.type
_entity.pdbx_description
1 polymer ?
#
loop_
_entity_poly.entity_id
_entity_poly.type
_entity_poly.pdbx_seq_one_letter_code
_entity_poly.pdbx_strand_id
1 'polypeptide(L)' 'MDENKKRQTKLVISLVLILLAVIFVVLNTHPVAINFGLFQLKLPLVIVLVVMIIIGVVIGWFLGQDKQIKKN' A
#
# COMPACT_ATOMS: atom_id res chain seq x y z
N MET A 1 22.11 -19.21 -11.30
CA MET A 1 21.55 -18.18 -12.20
C MET A 1 22.41 -16.94 -12.07
N ASP A 2 22.92 -16.40 -13.18
CA ASP A 2 23.78 -15.21 -13.24
C ASP A 2 23.16 -14.02 -12.47
N GLU A 3 23.96 -13.30 -11.67
CA GLU A 3 23.56 -12.14 -10.87
C GLU A 3 22.94 -11.03 -11.75
N ASN A 4 23.46 -10.84 -12.97
CA ASN A 4 22.89 -9.89 -13.92
C ASN A 4 21.48 -10.30 -14.35
N LYS A 5 21.28 -11.60 -14.62
CA LYS A 5 19.97 -12.16 -14.97
C LYS A 5 18.97 -11.98 -13.83
N LYS A 6 19.38 -12.21 -12.57
CA LYS A 6 18.52 -11.95 -11.39
C LYS A 6 18.12 -10.48 -11.27
N ARG A 7 19.06 -9.54 -11.47
CA ARG A 7 18.76 -8.10 -11.42
C ARG A 7 17.78 -7.70 -12.50
N GLN A 8 17.98 -8.17 -13.74
CA GLN A 8 17.07 -7.89 -14.84
C GLN A 8 15.68 -8.49 -14.60
N THR A 9 15.60 -9.72 -14.08
CA THR A 9 14.31 -10.33 -13.70
C THR A 9 13.59 -9.51 -12.64
N LYS A 10 14.30 -9.04 -11.60
CA LYS A 10 13.71 -8.16 -10.58
C LYS A 10 13.20 -6.85 -11.19
N LEU A 11 13.99 -6.20 -12.05
CA LEU A 11 13.59 -4.96 -12.72
C LEU A 11 12.34 -5.14 -13.57
N VAL A 12 12.29 -6.21 -14.39
CA VAL A 12 11.12 -6.51 -15.22
C VAL A 12 9.88 -6.76 -14.36
N ILE A 13 9.99 -7.59 -13.30
CA ILE A 13 8.88 -7.85 -12.40
C ILE A 13 8.39 -6.56 -11.74
N SER A 14 9.30 -5.72 -11.23
CA SER A 14 8.93 -4.43 -10.64
C SER A 14 8.23 -3.51 -11.64
N LEU A 15 8.69 -3.45 -12.88
CA LEU A 15 8.07 -2.64 -13.92
C LEU A 15 6.66 -3.12 -14.26
N VAL A 16 6.48 -4.44 -14.38
CA VAL A 16 5.17 -5.07 -14.61
C VAL A 16 4.22 -4.77 -13.45
N LEU A 17 4.68 -4.88 -12.20
CA LEU A 17 3.88 -4.57 -11.01
C LEU A 17 3.45 -3.10 -10.98
N ILE A 18 4.36 -2.17 -11.30
CA ILE A 18 4.04 -0.74 -11.39
C ILE A 18 3.00 -0.50 -12.49
N LEU A 19 3.16 -1.11 -13.66
CA LEU A 19 2.20 -0.98 -14.76
C LEU A 19 0.81 -1.51 -14.36
N LEU A 20 0.74 -2.67 -13.72
CA LEU A 20 -0.50 -3.24 -13.20
C LEU A 20 -1.15 -2.31 -12.16
N ALA A 21 -0.36 -1.71 -11.26
CA ALA A 21 -0.87 -0.75 -10.29
C ALA A 21 -1.48 0.48 -10.98
N VAL A 22 -0.80 1.04 -11.99
CA VAL A 22 -1.33 2.18 -12.78
C VAL A 22 -2.63 1.81 -13.50
N ILE A 23 -2.67 0.65 -14.17
CA ILE A 23 -3.88 0.15 -14.82
C ILE A 23 -5.01 0.01 -13.79
N PHE A 24 -4.72 -0.56 -12.62
CA PHE A 24 -5.69 -0.70 -11.54
C PHE A 24 -6.25 0.66 -11.11
N VAL A 25 -5.41 1.70 -10.96
CA VAL A 25 -5.87 3.06 -10.63
C VAL A 25 -6.78 3.61 -11.72
N VAL A 26 -6.38 3.51 -12.99
CA VAL A 26 -7.13 4.07 -14.13
C VAL A 26 -8.48 3.37 -14.31
N LEU A 27 -8.52 2.05 -14.16
CA LEU A 27 -9.76 1.26 -14.29
C LEU A 27 -10.69 1.41 -13.07
N ASN A 28 -10.17 1.82 -11.91
CA ASN A 28 -10.94 1.97 -10.67
C ASN A 28 -11.00 3.44 -10.22
N THR A 29 -11.33 4.34 -11.15
CA THR A 29 -11.53 5.76 -10.87
C THR A 29 -12.90 6.09 -10.28
N HIS A 30 -13.82 5.12 -10.22
CA HIS A 30 -15.15 5.33 -9.67
C HIS A 30 -15.08 5.78 -8.20
N PRO A 31 -15.71 6.92 -7.85
CA PRO A 31 -15.71 7.41 -6.49
C PRO A 31 -16.60 6.52 -5.61
N VAL A 32 -16.02 5.96 -4.54
CA VAL A 32 -16.71 5.13 -3.56
C VAL A 32 -17.03 5.97 -2.33
N ALA A 33 -18.26 5.86 -1.84
CA ALA A 33 -18.70 6.54 -0.63
C ALA A 33 -18.18 5.80 0.61
N ILE A 34 -17.56 6.54 1.52
CA ILE A 34 -17.08 6.07 2.81
C ILE A 34 -17.86 6.81 3.88
N ASN A 35 -18.45 6.05 4.78
CA ASN A 35 -19.21 6.59 5.90
C ASN A 35 -18.33 6.58 7.16
N PHE A 36 -18.04 7.75 7.71
CA PHE A 36 -17.32 7.92 8.98
C PHE A 36 -18.27 8.03 10.18
N GLY A 37 -19.51 7.55 10.03
CA GLY A 37 -20.59 7.69 11.02
C GLY A 37 -21.22 9.08 11.06
N LEU A 38 -20.41 10.15 11.09
CA LEU A 38 -20.90 11.54 11.17
C LEU A 38 -20.96 12.26 9.81
N PHE A 39 -20.14 11.83 8.85
CA PHE A 39 -20.08 12.40 7.52
C PHE A 39 -19.69 11.34 6.48
N GLN A 40 -19.99 11.64 5.22
CA GLN A 40 -19.66 10.80 4.08
C GLN A 40 -18.59 11.48 3.23
N LEU A 41 -17.54 10.76 2.86
CA LEU A 41 -16.53 11.20 1.91
C LEU A 41 -16.54 10.29 0.68
N LYS A 42 -16.46 10.88 -0.53
CA LYS A 42 -16.38 10.12 -1.78
C LYS A 42 -14.98 10.25 -2.38
N LEU A 43 -14.27 9.14 -2.47
CA LEU A 43 -12.92 9.08 -3.04
C LEU A 43 -12.77 7.82 -3.91
N PRO A 44 -11.90 7.83 -4.93
CA PRO A 44 -11.48 6.61 -5.62
C PRO A 44 -10.93 5.58 -4.64
N LEU A 45 -11.35 4.33 -4.74
CA LEU A 45 -11.04 3.27 -3.78
C LEU A 45 -9.53 3.08 -3.55
N VAL A 46 -8.71 3.23 -4.59
CA VAL A 46 -7.24 3.15 -4.49
C VAL A 46 -6.69 4.14 -3.48
N ILE A 47 -7.14 5.40 -3.52
CA ILE A 47 -6.63 6.44 -2.62
C ILE A 47 -6.92 6.06 -1.17
N VAL A 48 -8.11 5.53 -0.94
CA VAL A 48 -8.58 5.09 0.37
C VAL A 48 -7.72 3.94 0.87
N LEU A 49 -7.50 2.93 0.04
CA LEU A 49 -6.71 1.75 0.39
C LEU A 49 -5.27 2.13 0.75
N VAL A 50 -4.64 2.99 -0.05
CA VAL A 50 -3.28 3.48 0.20
C VAL A 50 -3.19 4.23 1.53
N VAL A 51 -4.13 5.15 1.78
CA VAL A 51 -4.17 5.91 3.05
C VAL A 51 -4.38 4.98 4.24
N MET A 52 -5.28 3.99 4.14
CA MET A 52 -5.53 3.03 5.22
C MET A 52 -4.30 2.16 5.52
N ILE A 53 -3.56 1.73 4.49
CA ILE A 53 -2.31 0.98 4.67
C ILE A 53 -1.27 1.85 5.41
N ILE A 54 -1.11 3.11 5.00
CA ILE A 54 -0.18 4.05 5.67
C ILE A 54 -0.56 4.22 7.14
N ILE A 55 -1.85 4.44 7.44
CA ILE A 55 -2.35 4.56 8.81
C ILE A 55 -2.01 3.29 9.62
N GLY A 56 -2.26 2.11 9.04
CA GLY A 56 -1.92 0.83 9.68
C GLY A 56 -0.43 0.68 9.99
N VAL A 57 0.45 1.07 9.06
CA VAL A 57 1.91 1.07 9.27
C VAL A 57 2.31 2.04 10.37
N VAL A 58 1.76 3.26 10.38
CA VAL A 58 2.05 4.27 11.41
C VAL A 58 1.61 3.80 12.79
N ILE A 59 0.38 3.27 12.91
CA ILE A 59 -0.14 2.72 14.18
C ILE A 59 0.73 1.55 14.64
N GLY A 60 1.03 0.61 13.75
CA GLY A 60 1.87 -0.55 14.05
C GLY A 60 3.29 -0.16 14.49
N TRP A 61 3.87 0.86 13.85
CA TRP A 61 5.17 1.39 14.24
C TRP A 61 5.14 2.08 15.61
N PHE A 62 4.07 2.82 15.91
CA PHE A 62 3.95 3.51 17.20
C PHE A 62 3.70 2.52 18.35
N LEU A 63 2.76 1.57 18.19
CA LEU A 63 2.43 0.57 19.20
C LEU A 63 3.44 -0.57 19.30
N GLY A 64 4.19 -0.83 18.23
CA GLY A 64 5.21 -1.89 18.18
C GLY A 64 6.51 -1.55 18.91
N GLN A 65 6.72 -0.30 19.32
CA GLN A 65 7.93 0.15 20.02
C GLN A 65 8.11 -0.47 21.41
N ASP A 66 7.03 -0.89 22.07
CA ASP A 66 7.09 -1.49 23.42
C ASP A 66 7.73 -2.88 23.46
N LYS A 67 7.84 -3.60 22.33
CA LYS A 67 8.34 -4.99 22.33
C LYS A 67 9.87 -5.12 22.34
N GLN A 68 10.62 -4.02 22.36
CA GLN A 68 12.09 -4.03 22.38
C GLN A 68 12.71 -3.77 23.76
N ILE A 69 11.90 -3.64 24.84
CA ILE A 69 12.37 -3.36 26.21
C ILE A 69 12.04 -4.51 27.17
N LYS A 70 12.48 -5.73 26.85
CA LYS A 70 12.80 -6.88 27.76
C LYS A 70 13.00 -8.11 26.87
N LYS A 71 14.08 -8.88 26.97
CA LYS A 71 14.61 -9.42 28.22
C LYS A 71 16.04 -9.97 27.98
N ASN A 72 17.02 -9.34 28.61
CA ASN A 72 18.18 -10.04 29.18
C ASN A 72 17.73 -10.80 30.43
#